data_AF-A0A524Q904-F1
#
_entry.id   AF-A0A524Q904-F1
#
_cell.length_a   1.000
_cell.length_b   1.000
_cell.length_c   1.000
_cell.angle_alpha   90.00
_cell.angle_beta   90.00
_cell.angle_gamma   90.00
#
_symmetry.space_group_name_H-M   'P 1'
#
loop_
_entity.id
_entity.type
_entity.pdbx_description
1 polymer ?
#
loop_
_entity_poly.entity_id
_entity_poly.type
_entity_poly.pdbx_seq_one_letter_code
_entity_poly.pdbx_strand_id
1 'polypeptide(L)'
;MKRSDDKRALVFARLVTGIKEVMEKERIKRRRARGSKGRKVFPKRTVRDGWIKRMRKEQPELYEEARLKAKADRAHLVGSKPNDKPRKQEVVKAELEAAAARADVDDKDTARRELAQRELSRRFLIASIVRFNPEYLAGWVHKDICTRLEKFMVAVERGENPRLMFQMPPRHGKSTIASQEFPAWLLGHHPDWELIVCSYAESLALDFSRAVRARIRDKEYHALFPDTRLDADNQNAQGWKLTK
;
A
#
# COMPACT_ATOMS: atom_id res chain seq x y z
N MET A 1 40.62 1.70 -25.07
CA MET A 1 40.15 3.05 -25.48
C MET A 1 38.62 3.07 -25.66
N LYS A 2 37.83 2.77 -24.61
CA LYS A 2 36.34 2.69 -24.66
C LYS A 2 35.64 3.21 -23.38
N ARG A 3 36.34 3.98 -22.52
CA ARG A 3 35.81 4.51 -21.24
C ARG A 3 35.39 6.00 -21.28
N SER A 4 35.58 6.67 -22.42
CA SER A 4 35.33 8.11 -22.61
C SER A 4 33.88 8.40 -23.01
N ASP A 5 33.31 7.58 -23.89
CA ASP A 5 32.01 7.87 -24.52
C ASP A 5 30.82 7.59 -23.59
N ASP A 6 30.94 6.61 -22.69
CA ASP A 6 29.94 6.33 -21.65
C ASP A 6 29.77 7.51 -20.66
N LYS A 7 30.86 8.25 -20.36
CA LYS A 7 30.78 9.40 -19.46
C LYS A 7 30.04 10.58 -20.10
N ARG A 8 30.17 10.76 -21.42
CA ARG A 8 29.46 11.81 -22.19
C ARG A 8 27.96 11.49 -22.31
N ALA A 9 27.62 10.22 -22.56
CA ALA A 9 26.24 9.76 -22.59
C ALA A 9 25.55 9.86 -21.21
N LEU A 10 26.26 9.53 -20.11
CA LEU A 10 25.74 9.66 -18.74
C LEU A 10 25.52 11.12 -18.33
N VAL A 11 26.43 12.03 -18.69
CA VAL A 11 26.26 13.47 -18.42
C VAL A 11 25.06 14.02 -19.21
N PHE A 12 24.89 13.60 -20.47
CA PHE A 12 23.76 14.01 -21.30
C PHE A 12 22.42 13.47 -20.77
N ALA A 13 22.37 12.19 -20.38
CA ALA A 13 21.19 11.59 -19.76
C ALA A 13 20.84 12.27 -18.43
N ARG A 14 21.82 12.57 -17.58
CA ARG A 14 21.61 13.25 -16.30
C ARG A 14 21.15 14.70 -16.48
N LEU A 15 21.61 15.39 -17.52
CA LEU A 15 21.18 16.74 -17.87
C LEU A 15 19.74 16.78 -18.42
N VAL A 16 19.40 15.85 -19.32
CA VAL A 16 18.05 15.73 -19.91
C VAL A 16 17.02 15.33 -18.86
N THR A 17 17.41 14.47 -17.91
CA THR A 17 16.55 14.05 -16.79
C THR A 17 16.32 15.21 -15.82
N GLY A 18 17.37 15.98 -15.49
CA GLY A 18 17.24 17.21 -14.69
C GLY A 18 16.37 18.29 -15.35
N ILE A 19 16.42 18.41 -16.68
CA ILE A 19 15.55 19.33 -17.43
C ILE A 19 14.08 18.88 -17.37
N LYS A 20 13.80 17.57 -17.50
CA LYS A 20 12.43 17.05 -17.34
C LYS A 20 11.89 17.28 -15.92
N GLU A 21 12.71 17.11 -14.89
CA GLU A 21 12.31 17.38 -13.50
C GLU A 21 12.03 18.87 -13.24
N VAL A 22 12.86 19.78 -13.74
CA VAL A 22 12.65 21.23 -13.60
C VAL A 22 11.38 21.67 -14.34
N MET A 23 11.15 21.12 -15.54
CA MET A 23 9.95 21.39 -16.34
C MET A 23 8.69 20.82 -15.68
N GLU A 24 8.73 19.64 -15.06
CA GLU A 24 7.59 19.05 -14.35
C GLU A 24 7.30 19.80 -13.03
N LYS A 25 8.34 20.21 -12.28
CA LYS A 25 8.21 21.06 -11.08
C LYS A 25 7.58 22.41 -11.42
N GLU A 26 7.97 23.04 -12.54
CA GLU A 26 7.30 24.25 -13.04
C GLU A 26 5.86 23.98 -13.48
N ARG A 27 5.59 22.83 -14.13
CA ARG A 27 4.24 22.45 -14.58
C ARG A 27 3.29 22.25 -13.39
N ILE A 28 3.78 21.65 -12.30
CA ILE A 28 3.06 21.49 -11.02
C ILE A 28 2.82 22.86 -10.36
N LYS A 29 3.82 23.75 -10.35
CA LYS A 29 3.68 25.14 -9.85
C LYS A 29 2.64 25.93 -10.66
N ARG A 30 2.60 25.75 -11.99
CA ARG A 30 1.58 26.32 -12.90
C ARG A 30 0.18 25.72 -12.69
N ARG A 31 0.07 24.46 -12.25
CA ARG A 31 -1.21 23.81 -11.90
C ARG A 31 -1.76 24.33 -10.56
N ARG A 32 -0.90 24.47 -9.55
CA ARG A 32 -1.27 25.05 -8.23
C ARG A 32 -1.67 26.53 -8.34
N ALA A 33 -1.06 27.30 -9.23
CA ALA A 33 -1.40 28.70 -9.47
C ALA A 33 -2.73 28.93 -10.22
N ARG A 34 -3.33 27.90 -10.85
CA ARG A 34 -4.63 28.02 -11.53
C ARG A 34 -5.84 27.93 -10.59
N GLY A 35 -5.64 27.59 -9.33
CA GLY A 35 -6.71 27.53 -8.31
C GLY A 35 -7.02 28.86 -7.62
N SER A 36 -6.30 29.95 -7.95
CA SER A 36 -6.51 31.25 -7.33
C SER A 36 -6.63 32.34 -8.41
N LYS A 37 -7.74 33.06 -8.31
CA LYS A 37 -8.24 34.23 -9.06
C LYS A 37 -7.24 34.96 -9.98
N GLY A 38 -7.69 35.17 -11.24
CA GLY A 38 -7.23 36.27 -12.11
C GLY A 38 -6.28 35.87 -13.25
N ARG A 39 -6.74 36.00 -14.50
CA ARG A 39 -5.88 35.90 -15.70
C ARG A 39 -4.87 37.05 -15.69
N LYS A 40 -3.62 36.79 -15.29
CA LYS A 40 -2.47 37.62 -15.68
C LYS A 40 -1.87 37.05 -16.97
N VAL A 41 -1.97 37.80 -18.07
CA VAL A 41 -1.27 37.49 -19.32
C VAL A 41 0.22 37.81 -19.08
N PHE A 42 1.07 36.78 -19.00
CA PHE A 42 2.53 36.96 -18.90
C PHE A 42 3.17 37.08 -20.30
N PRO A 43 4.27 37.85 -20.45
CA PRO A 43 4.88 38.12 -21.75
C PRO A 43 5.51 36.86 -22.36
N LYS A 44 5.29 36.61 -23.65
CA LYS A 44 5.86 35.48 -24.42
C LYS A 44 7.36 35.68 -24.75
N ARG A 45 8.22 35.87 -23.74
CA ARG A 45 9.67 35.67 -23.90
C ARG A 45 10.07 34.45 -23.08
N THR A 46 10.04 33.29 -23.73
CA THR A 46 10.34 32.02 -23.08
C THR A 46 11.85 31.84 -22.90
N VAL A 47 12.26 31.46 -21.69
CA VAL A 47 13.61 31.01 -21.28
C VAL A 47 14.28 30.06 -22.30
N ARG A 48 13.46 29.35 -23.09
CA ARG A 48 13.82 28.48 -24.21
C ARG A 48 14.71 29.17 -25.27
N ASP A 49 14.48 30.45 -25.58
CA ASP A 49 15.24 31.16 -26.61
C ASP A 49 16.66 31.53 -26.15
N GLY A 50 16.84 31.75 -24.84
CA GLY A 50 18.14 32.04 -24.23
C GLY A 50 19.03 30.80 -24.14
N TRP A 51 18.44 29.64 -23.85
CA TRP A 51 19.16 28.37 -23.78
C TRP A 51 19.62 27.89 -25.16
N ILE A 52 18.79 28.00 -26.20
CA ILE A 52 19.16 27.65 -27.58
C ILE A 52 20.31 28.51 -28.09
N LYS A 53 20.28 29.83 -27.82
CA LYS A 53 21.38 30.75 -28.15
C LYS A 53 22.68 30.38 -27.41
N ARG A 54 22.57 29.94 -26.16
CA ARG A 54 23.71 29.52 -25.34
C ARG A 54 24.31 28.20 -25.82
N MET A 55 23.47 27.20 -26.11
CA MET A 55 23.90 25.91 -26.68
C MET A 55 24.61 26.09 -28.03
N ARG A 56 24.10 26.97 -28.90
CA ARG A 56 24.74 27.28 -30.19
C ARG A 56 26.15 27.90 -30.04
N LYS A 57 26.43 28.57 -28.92
CA LYS A 57 27.73 29.20 -28.64
C LYS A 57 28.70 28.25 -27.92
N GLU A 58 28.20 27.45 -26.98
CA GLU A 58 29.04 26.60 -26.12
C GLU A 58 29.31 25.20 -26.70
N GLN A 59 28.38 24.61 -27.46
CA GLN A 59 28.51 23.28 -28.06
C GLN A 59 27.87 23.21 -29.46
N PRO A 60 28.53 23.72 -30.51
CA PRO A 60 27.94 23.86 -31.84
C PRO A 60 27.67 22.53 -32.55
N GLU A 61 28.52 21.51 -32.36
CA GLU A 61 28.37 20.19 -32.99
C GLU A 61 27.10 19.47 -32.51
N LEU A 62 26.88 19.48 -31.20
CA LEU A 62 25.74 18.83 -30.54
C LEU A 62 24.40 19.49 -30.91
N TYR A 63 24.43 20.81 -31.14
CA TYR A 63 23.28 21.55 -31.66
C TYR A 63 22.92 21.15 -33.09
N GLU A 64 23.91 21.02 -33.99
CA GLU A 64 23.66 20.61 -35.37
C GLU A 64 23.25 19.15 -35.49
N GLU A 65 23.81 18.24 -34.68
CA GLU A 65 23.34 16.84 -34.61
C GLU A 65 21.88 16.75 -34.18
N ALA A 66 21.49 17.50 -33.14
CA ALA A 66 20.09 17.57 -32.71
C ALA A 66 19.17 18.18 -33.77
N ARG A 67 19.66 19.18 -34.52
CA ARG A 67 18.92 19.82 -35.62
C ARG A 67 18.73 18.87 -36.80
N LEU A 68 19.78 18.14 -37.18
CA LEU A 68 19.76 17.14 -38.23
C LEU A 68 18.86 15.96 -37.86
N LYS A 69 18.94 15.49 -36.61
CA LYS A 69 18.05 14.44 -36.08
C LYS A 69 16.59 14.88 -36.11
N ALA A 70 16.29 16.09 -35.64
CA ALA A 70 14.93 16.64 -35.72
C ALA A 70 14.44 16.83 -37.16
N LYS A 71 15.34 17.16 -38.10
CA LYS A 71 15.03 17.28 -39.54
C LYS A 71 14.80 15.90 -40.17
N ALA A 72 15.56 14.88 -39.76
CA ALA A 72 15.39 13.49 -40.18
C ALA A 72 14.08 12.89 -39.63
N ASP A 73 13.78 13.10 -38.34
CA ASP A 73 12.51 12.69 -37.72
C ASP A 73 11.31 13.37 -38.41
N ARG A 74 11.46 14.66 -38.77
CA ARG A 74 10.44 15.40 -39.52
C ARG A 74 10.31 14.92 -40.97
N ALA A 75 11.40 14.54 -41.63
CA ALA A 75 11.35 13.94 -42.96
C ALA A 75 10.70 12.54 -42.92
N HIS A 76 10.96 11.78 -41.85
CA HIS A 76 10.35 10.47 -41.60
C HIS A 76 8.83 10.57 -41.35
N LEU A 77 8.36 11.70 -40.81
CA LEU A 77 6.93 12.02 -40.66
C LEU A 77 6.24 12.43 -41.97
N VAL A 78 6.99 12.90 -42.96
CA VAL A 78 6.45 13.37 -44.26
C VAL A 78 6.45 12.24 -45.31
N GLY A 79 7.23 11.17 -45.11
CA GLY A 79 7.33 10.03 -46.04
C GLY A 79 6.27 8.92 -45.87
N SER A 80 5.41 8.96 -44.85
CA SER A 80 4.34 7.97 -44.69
C SER A 80 3.20 8.26 -45.69
N LYS A 81 2.87 7.29 -46.56
CA LYS A 81 1.72 7.37 -47.48
C LYS A 81 0.43 7.69 -46.69
N PRO A 82 -0.52 8.49 -47.22
CA PRO A 82 -1.63 9.03 -46.44
C PRO A 82 -2.65 8.01 -45.89
N ASN A 83 -2.59 6.74 -46.32
CA ASN A 83 -3.66 5.77 -46.12
C ASN A 83 -3.36 4.64 -45.11
N ASP A 84 -2.15 4.61 -44.50
CA ASP A 84 -1.78 3.64 -43.45
C ASP A 84 -1.95 4.21 -42.03
N LYS A 85 -2.80 5.23 -41.86
CA LYS A 85 -3.21 5.65 -40.51
C LYS A 85 -4.32 4.71 -40.07
N PRO A 86 -4.12 3.91 -38.99
CA PRO A 86 -5.19 3.05 -38.48
C PRO A 86 -6.45 3.89 -38.29
N ARG A 87 -7.61 3.37 -38.72
CA ARG A 87 -8.86 4.12 -38.65
C ARG A 87 -9.03 4.57 -37.21
N LYS A 88 -9.37 5.84 -36.96
CA LYS A 88 -9.51 6.38 -35.58
C LYS A 88 -10.32 5.45 -34.66
N GLN A 89 -11.27 4.70 -35.22
CA GLN A 89 -12.08 3.70 -34.53
C GLN A 89 -11.29 2.46 -34.05
N GLU A 90 -10.31 1.98 -34.81
CA GLU A 90 -9.44 0.84 -34.43
C GLU A 90 -8.46 1.24 -33.33
N VAL A 91 -7.93 2.46 -33.39
CA VAL A 91 -7.04 3.01 -32.34
C VAL A 91 -7.82 3.16 -31.03
N VAL A 92 -9.04 3.70 -31.09
CA VAL A 92 -9.93 3.84 -29.92
C VAL A 92 -10.36 2.48 -29.37
N LYS A 93 -10.66 1.51 -30.25
CA LYS A 93 -11.02 0.14 -29.84
C LYS A 93 -9.83 -0.56 -29.16
N ALA A 94 -8.63 -0.47 -29.73
CA ALA A 94 -7.42 -1.03 -29.13
C ALA A 94 -7.05 -0.36 -27.80
N GLU A 95 -7.27 0.96 -27.66
CA GLU A 95 -7.11 1.67 -26.38
C GLU A 95 -8.12 1.24 -25.32
N LEU A 96 -9.39 1.02 -25.72
CA LEU A 96 -10.44 0.51 -24.82
C LEU A 96 -10.19 -0.94 -24.40
N GLU A 97 -9.76 -1.81 -25.33
CA GLU A 97 -9.38 -3.19 -25.03
C GLU A 97 -8.13 -3.26 -24.15
N ALA A 98 -7.13 -2.40 -24.39
CA ALA A 98 -5.96 -2.29 -23.53
C ALA A 98 -6.32 -1.68 -22.15
N ALA A 99 -7.30 -0.77 -22.07
CA ALA A 99 -7.79 -0.22 -20.81
C ALA A 99 -8.59 -1.26 -20.01
N ALA A 100 -9.44 -2.06 -20.67
CA ALA A 100 -10.15 -3.18 -20.07
C ALA A 100 -9.18 -4.25 -19.54
N ALA A 101 -8.18 -4.64 -20.34
CA ALA A 101 -7.15 -5.56 -19.90
C ALA A 101 -6.32 -5.02 -18.73
N ARG A 102 -6.06 -3.71 -18.67
CA ARG A 102 -5.40 -3.07 -17.51
C ARG A 102 -6.30 -3.06 -16.27
N ALA A 103 -7.60 -2.82 -16.42
CA ALA A 103 -8.57 -2.88 -15.33
C ALA A 103 -8.67 -4.31 -14.78
N ASP A 104 -8.75 -5.33 -15.64
CA ASP A 104 -8.76 -6.74 -15.23
C ASP A 104 -7.49 -7.16 -14.47
N VAL A 105 -6.33 -6.59 -14.84
CA VAL A 105 -5.07 -6.84 -14.14
C VAL A 105 -5.06 -6.14 -12.78
N ASP A 106 -5.56 -4.91 -12.67
CA ASP A 106 -5.67 -4.18 -11.39
C ASP A 106 -6.68 -4.85 -10.45
N ASP A 107 -7.81 -5.34 -10.96
CA ASP A 107 -8.80 -6.11 -10.20
C ASP A 107 -8.22 -7.44 -9.70
N LYS A 108 -7.44 -8.14 -10.54
CA LYS A 108 -6.73 -9.36 -10.11
C LYS A 108 -5.66 -9.04 -9.07
N ASP A 109 -4.94 -7.94 -9.20
CA ASP A 109 -3.90 -7.55 -8.26
C ASP A 109 -4.46 -7.05 -6.92
N THR A 110 -5.61 -6.36 -6.93
CA THR A 110 -6.33 -5.98 -5.71
C THR A 110 -6.90 -7.21 -5.00
N ALA A 111 -7.49 -8.16 -5.72
CA ALA A 111 -7.95 -9.43 -5.16
C ALA A 111 -6.80 -10.23 -4.52
N ARG A 112 -5.65 -10.30 -5.19
CA ARG A 112 -4.43 -10.94 -4.65
C ARG A 112 -3.95 -10.26 -3.37
N ARG A 113 -3.94 -8.92 -3.32
CA ARG A 113 -3.54 -8.15 -2.13
C ARG A 113 -4.47 -8.43 -0.95
N GLU A 114 -5.78 -8.47 -1.19
CA GLU A 114 -6.76 -8.77 -0.14
C GLU A 114 -6.61 -10.20 0.38
N LEU A 115 -6.43 -11.20 -0.51
CA LEU A 115 -6.16 -12.57 -0.09
C LEU A 115 -4.88 -12.68 0.73
N ALA A 116 -3.80 -12.01 0.30
CA ALA A 116 -2.55 -11.96 1.04
C ALA A 116 -2.74 -11.29 2.41
N GLN A 117 -3.51 -10.21 2.50
CA GLN A 117 -3.81 -9.54 3.76
C GLN A 117 -4.62 -10.42 4.71
N ARG A 118 -5.62 -11.15 4.22
CA ARG A 118 -6.38 -12.12 5.03
C ARG A 118 -5.48 -13.20 5.60
N GLU A 119 -4.60 -13.75 4.76
CA GLU A 119 -3.67 -14.78 5.19
C GLU A 119 -2.65 -14.24 6.21
N LEU A 120 -2.17 -13.00 6.04
CA LEU A 120 -1.31 -12.34 7.01
C LEU A 120 -2.03 -12.12 8.35
N SER A 121 -3.27 -11.62 8.32
CA SER A 121 -4.08 -11.41 9.53
C SER A 121 -4.44 -12.72 10.24
N ARG A 122 -4.57 -13.83 9.49
CA ARG A 122 -4.68 -15.16 10.08
C ARG A 122 -3.38 -15.56 10.76
N ARG A 123 -2.24 -15.51 10.08
CA ARG A 123 -0.96 -16.02 10.60
C ARG A 123 -0.32 -15.18 11.71
N PHE A 124 -0.48 -13.86 11.66
CA PHE A 124 0.19 -12.94 12.57
C PHE A 124 -0.81 -12.08 13.32
N LEU A 125 -0.72 -12.11 14.65
CA LEU A 125 -1.60 -11.36 15.55
C LEU A 125 -1.51 -9.86 15.27
N ILE A 126 -0.31 -9.33 15.04
CA ILE A 126 -0.15 -7.89 14.77
C ILE A 126 -0.85 -7.45 13.48
N ALA A 127 -0.89 -8.32 12.47
CA ALA A 127 -1.58 -8.04 11.20
C ALA A 127 -3.10 -8.13 11.38
N SER A 128 -3.59 -8.98 12.28
CA SER A 128 -4.99 -8.99 12.70
C SER A 128 -5.37 -7.66 13.37
N ILE A 129 -4.57 -7.20 14.34
CA ILE A 129 -4.83 -5.97 15.09
C ILE A 129 -4.91 -4.75 14.16
N VAL A 130 -3.94 -4.60 13.26
CA VAL A 130 -3.91 -3.49 12.29
C VAL A 130 -5.08 -3.55 11.31
N ARG A 131 -5.59 -4.75 10.98
CA ARG A 131 -6.76 -4.89 10.11
C ARG A 131 -8.04 -4.39 10.79
N PHE A 132 -8.29 -4.82 12.03
CA PHE A 132 -9.48 -4.39 12.79
C PHE A 132 -9.37 -2.97 13.34
N ASN A 133 -8.16 -2.43 13.44
CA ASN A 133 -7.91 -1.06 13.83
C ASN A 133 -6.86 -0.43 12.90
N PRO A 134 -7.30 0.13 11.75
CA PRO A 134 -6.40 0.73 10.76
C PRO A 134 -5.56 1.89 11.30
N GLU A 135 -6.03 2.58 12.34
CA GLU A 135 -5.34 3.68 13.01
C GLU A 135 -4.31 3.19 14.05
N TYR A 136 -4.19 1.88 14.26
CA TYR A 136 -3.30 1.31 15.25
C TYR A 136 -1.82 1.45 14.86
N LEU A 137 -1.11 2.34 15.55
CA LEU A 137 0.33 2.54 15.36
C LEU A 137 1.13 1.51 16.17
N ALA A 138 1.52 0.43 15.50
CA ALA A 138 2.30 -0.65 16.09
C ALA A 138 3.78 -0.28 16.29
N GLY A 139 4.17 -0.01 17.54
CA GLY A 139 5.57 0.10 17.95
C GLY A 139 6.29 -1.25 18.02
N TRP A 140 7.60 -1.22 18.26
CA TRP A 140 8.43 -2.44 18.39
C TRP A 140 7.91 -3.35 19.52
N VAL A 141 7.43 -2.76 20.61
CA VAL A 141 6.98 -3.52 21.77
C VAL A 141 5.68 -4.27 21.52
N HIS A 142 4.77 -3.70 20.72
CA HIS A 142 3.53 -4.38 20.33
C HIS A 142 3.85 -5.63 19.50
N LYS A 143 4.84 -5.52 18.60
CA LYS A 143 5.33 -6.65 17.80
C LYS A 143 5.97 -7.73 18.67
N ASP A 144 6.75 -7.34 19.68
CA ASP A 144 7.38 -8.30 20.61
C ASP A 144 6.34 -9.05 21.45
N ILE A 145 5.34 -8.35 22.01
CA ILE A 145 4.22 -8.97 22.74
C ILE A 145 3.49 -9.97 21.84
N CYS A 146 3.14 -9.57 20.60
CA CYS A 146 2.46 -10.45 19.66
C CYS A 146 3.29 -11.70 19.36
N THR A 147 4.57 -11.53 19.06
CA THR A 147 5.48 -12.65 18.77
C THR A 147 5.58 -13.62 19.95
N ARG A 148 5.58 -13.13 21.19
CA ARG A 148 5.62 -13.98 22.39
C ARG A 148 4.31 -14.74 22.61
N LEU A 149 3.17 -14.10 22.35
CA LEU A 149 1.85 -14.73 22.44
C LEU A 149 1.65 -15.79 21.34
N GLU A 150 2.10 -15.52 20.12
CA GLU A 150 2.10 -16.48 19.01
C GLU A 150 2.95 -17.70 19.35
N LYS A 151 4.16 -17.51 19.90
CA LYS A 151 5.00 -18.61 20.39
C LYS A 151 4.34 -19.40 21.52
N PHE A 152 3.64 -18.71 22.42
CA PHE A 152 2.89 -19.34 23.51
C PHE A 152 1.78 -20.25 22.95
N MET A 153 1.01 -19.77 21.98
CA MET A 153 -0.01 -20.59 21.30
C MET A 153 0.61 -21.84 20.67
N VAL A 154 1.69 -21.70 19.91
CA VAL A 154 2.38 -22.84 19.26
C VAL A 154 2.89 -23.86 20.28
N ALA A 155 3.36 -23.43 21.45
CA ALA A 155 3.76 -24.34 22.51
C ALA A 155 2.55 -25.11 23.09
N VAL A 156 1.40 -24.44 23.29
CA VAL A 156 0.15 -25.09 23.70
C VAL A 156 -0.33 -26.11 22.66
N GLU A 157 -0.26 -25.78 21.36
CA GLU A 157 -0.63 -26.70 20.26
C GLU A 157 0.21 -27.99 20.28
N ARG A 158 1.45 -27.91 20.74
CA ARG A 158 2.37 -29.06 20.88
C ARG A 158 2.09 -29.90 22.14
N GLY A 159 1.09 -29.53 22.94
CA GLY A 159 0.81 -30.16 24.22
C GLY A 159 1.83 -29.82 25.32
N GLU A 160 2.62 -28.76 25.12
CA GLU A 160 3.51 -28.25 26.17
C GLU A 160 2.68 -27.49 27.22
N ASN A 161 3.25 -27.25 28.40
CA ASN A 161 2.61 -26.50 29.48
C ASN A 161 3.29 -25.13 29.70
N PRO A 162 3.27 -24.22 28.70
CA PRO A 162 4.03 -22.98 28.77
C PRO A 162 3.49 -22.03 29.86
N ARG A 163 4.39 -21.20 30.39
CA ARG A 163 4.05 -20.10 31.30
C ARG A 163 4.68 -18.82 30.77
N LEU A 164 3.86 -17.82 30.50
CA LEU A 164 4.33 -16.53 30.00
C LEU A 164 3.89 -15.42 30.96
N MET A 165 4.87 -14.70 31.50
CA MET A 165 4.65 -13.48 32.30
C MET A 165 5.43 -12.34 31.63
N PHE A 166 4.76 -11.21 31.38
CA PHE A 166 5.40 -10.00 30.91
C PHE A 166 4.89 -8.79 31.69
N GLN A 167 5.81 -7.94 32.11
CA GLN A 167 5.54 -6.75 32.90
C GLN A 167 5.82 -5.51 32.06
N MET A 168 4.86 -4.60 32.01
CA MET A 168 4.93 -3.43 31.16
C MET A 168 4.28 -2.22 31.82
N PRO A 169 4.74 -0.99 31.51
CA PRO A 169 4.14 0.21 32.07
C PRO A 169 2.67 0.38 31.63
N PRO A 170 1.88 1.17 32.39
CA PRO A 170 0.50 1.45 32.01
C PRO A 170 0.44 2.16 30.64
N ARG A 171 -0.70 2.03 29.95
CA ARG A 171 -0.96 2.66 28.63
C ARG A 171 -0.11 2.17 27.45
N HIS A 172 0.61 1.06 27.59
CA HIS A 172 1.38 0.43 26.51
C HIS A 172 0.63 -0.66 25.73
N GLY A 173 -0.71 -0.64 25.76
CA GLY A 173 -1.54 -1.59 25.00
C GLY A 173 -1.50 -3.05 25.47
N LYS A 174 -0.78 -3.37 26.56
CA LYS A 174 -0.59 -4.75 27.07
C LYS A 174 -1.90 -5.54 27.22
N SER A 175 -2.91 -4.93 27.87
CA SER A 175 -4.20 -5.57 28.16
C SER A 175 -5.10 -5.59 26.93
N THR A 176 -4.97 -4.60 26.04
CA THR A 176 -5.64 -4.61 24.75
C THR A 176 -5.18 -5.81 23.93
N ILE A 177 -3.86 -5.96 23.74
CA ILE A 177 -3.30 -7.07 22.96
C ILE A 177 -3.61 -8.41 23.64
N ALA A 178 -3.27 -8.58 24.92
CA ALA A 178 -3.31 -9.89 25.56
C ALA A 178 -4.70 -10.34 26.03
N SER A 179 -5.58 -9.41 26.41
CA SER A 179 -6.89 -9.74 26.99
C SER A 179 -8.06 -9.51 26.04
N GLN A 180 -7.88 -8.81 24.91
CA GLN A 180 -8.95 -8.54 23.94
C GLN A 180 -8.61 -9.07 22.55
N GLU A 181 -7.47 -8.68 21.98
CA GLU A 181 -7.09 -9.05 20.61
C GLU A 181 -6.68 -10.51 20.50
N PHE A 182 -5.81 -10.96 21.42
CA PHE A 182 -5.26 -12.31 21.40
C PHE A 182 -6.33 -13.40 21.63
N PRO A 183 -7.23 -13.32 22.63
CA PRO A 183 -8.28 -14.33 22.79
C PRO A 183 -9.19 -14.44 21.57
N ALA A 184 -9.57 -13.31 20.96
CA ALA A 184 -10.38 -13.32 19.75
C ALA A 184 -9.64 -13.98 18.57
N TRP A 185 -8.37 -13.67 18.38
CA TRP A 185 -7.56 -14.27 17.31
C TRP A 185 -7.28 -15.76 17.55
N LEU A 186 -7.04 -16.15 18.81
CA LEU A 186 -6.80 -17.53 19.23
C LEU A 186 -8.01 -18.43 18.98
N LEU A 187 -9.21 -17.99 19.39
CA LEU A 187 -10.47 -18.70 19.13
C LEU A 187 -10.84 -18.77 17.64
N GLY A 188 -10.23 -17.90 16.82
CA GLY A 188 -10.32 -17.98 15.37
C GLY A 188 -9.61 -19.21 14.80
N HIS A 189 -8.49 -19.61 15.43
CA HIS A 189 -7.69 -20.77 15.04
C HIS A 189 -8.19 -22.05 15.70
N HIS A 190 -8.54 -21.96 16.97
CA HIS A 190 -8.95 -23.09 17.81
C HIS A 190 -10.30 -22.79 18.48
N PRO A 191 -11.42 -22.94 17.75
CA PRO A 191 -12.75 -22.69 18.27
C PRO A 191 -13.19 -23.70 19.35
N ASP A 192 -12.49 -24.83 19.45
CA ASP A 192 -12.68 -25.91 20.43
C ASP A 192 -11.93 -25.67 21.75
N TRP A 193 -11.06 -24.66 21.82
CA TRP A 193 -10.29 -24.37 23.03
C TRP A 193 -11.08 -23.52 24.03
N GLU A 194 -10.90 -23.83 25.31
CA GLU A 194 -11.48 -23.07 26.41
C GLU A 194 -10.50 -22.00 26.92
N LEU A 195 -10.99 -20.76 27.07
CA LEU A 195 -10.20 -19.65 27.58
C LEU A 195 -10.83 -19.05 28.82
N ILE A 196 -10.00 -18.79 29.83
CA ILE A 196 -10.39 -18.10 31.05
C ILE A 196 -9.66 -16.76 31.09
N VAL A 197 -10.42 -15.67 31.19
CA VAL A 197 -9.88 -14.32 31.40
C VAL A 197 -10.11 -13.92 32.85
N CYS A 198 -9.03 -13.68 33.58
CA CYS A 198 -9.07 -13.21 34.95
C CYS A 198 -8.52 -11.78 35.05
N SER A 199 -9.13 -10.98 35.91
CA SER A 199 -8.69 -9.62 36.22
C SER A 199 -8.91 -9.35 37.71
N TYR A 200 -8.29 -8.28 38.22
CA TYR A 200 -8.47 -7.85 39.61
C TYR A 200 -9.94 -7.50 39.92
N ALA A 201 -10.63 -6.85 38.99
CA ALA A 201 -12.03 -6.48 39.13
C ALA A 201 -12.88 -7.25 38.11
N GLU A 202 -14.03 -7.76 38.56
CA GLU A 202 -14.99 -8.48 37.71
C GLU A 202 -15.47 -7.62 36.54
N SER A 203 -15.79 -6.34 36.79
CA SER A 203 -16.23 -5.41 35.75
C SER A 203 -15.24 -5.30 34.60
N LEU A 204 -13.94 -5.27 34.90
CA LEU A 204 -12.89 -5.19 33.89
C LEU A 204 -12.76 -6.50 33.08
N ALA A 205 -12.95 -7.66 33.71
CA ALA A 205 -13.00 -8.93 33.00
C ALA A 205 -14.22 -9.02 32.08
N LEU A 206 -15.38 -8.53 32.53
CA LEU A 206 -16.60 -8.46 31.72
C LEU A 206 -16.45 -7.52 30.52
N ASP A 207 -15.73 -6.41 30.67
CA ASP A 207 -15.44 -5.51 29.56
C ASP A 207 -14.56 -6.18 28.49
N PHE A 208 -13.56 -6.97 28.89
CA PHE A 208 -12.77 -7.77 27.96
C PHE A 208 -13.62 -8.83 27.26
N SER A 209 -14.48 -9.54 28.02
CA SER A 209 -15.41 -10.53 27.45
C SER A 209 -16.33 -9.91 26.40
N ARG A 210 -16.91 -8.75 26.69
CA ARG A 210 -17.74 -7.98 25.74
C ARG A 210 -16.96 -7.59 24.49
N ALA A 211 -15.73 -7.12 24.64
CA ALA A 211 -14.87 -6.72 23.52
C ALA A 211 -14.54 -7.90 22.60
N VAL A 212 -14.16 -9.05 23.16
CA VAL A 212 -13.87 -10.27 22.39
C VAL A 212 -15.10 -10.74 21.61
N ARG A 213 -16.28 -10.76 22.25
CA ARG A 213 -17.52 -11.14 21.58
C ARG A 213 -17.93 -10.17 20.49
N ALA A 214 -17.78 -8.86 20.73
CA ALA A 214 -18.05 -7.85 19.72
C ALA A 214 -17.18 -8.08 18.48
N ARG A 215 -15.91 -8.45 18.68
CA ARG A 215 -15.01 -8.81 17.60
C ARG A 215 -15.45 -10.09 16.86
N ILE A 216 -15.80 -11.14 17.57
CA ILE A 216 -16.24 -12.41 16.95
C ILE A 216 -17.50 -12.22 16.10
N ARG A 217 -18.41 -11.30 16.49
CA ARG A 217 -19.62 -10.97 15.73
C ARG A 217 -19.37 -10.15 14.46
N ASP A 218 -18.18 -9.58 14.31
CA ASP A 218 -17.87 -8.72 13.19
C ASP A 218 -17.83 -9.53 11.87
N LYS A 219 -18.37 -8.94 10.80
CA LYS A 219 -18.38 -9.55 9.47
C LYS A 219 -16.97 -9.75 8.94
N GLU A 220 -16.07 -8.80 9.22
CA GLU A 220 -14.67 -8.92 8.83
C GLU A 220 -13.97 -10.06 9.58
N TYR A 221 -14.33 -10.29 10.84
CA TYR A 221 -13.83 -11.42 11.60
C TYR A 221 -14.28 -12.74 11.01
N HIS A 222 -15.55 -12.89 10.66
CA HIS A 222 -16.04 -14.10 9.98
C HIS A 222 -15.42 -14.32 8.59
N ALA A 223 -15.01 -13.26 7.89
CA ALA A 223 -14.26 -13.39 6.64
C ALA A 223 -12.84 -13.99 6.87
N LEU A 224 -12.24 -13.75 8.05
CA LEU A 224 -10.99 -14.37 8.46
C LEU A 224 -11.21 -15.76 9.05
N PHE A 225 -12.19 -15.95 9.93
CA PHE A 225 -12.42 -17.20 10.65
C PHE A 225 -13.87 -17.66 10.43
N PRO A 226 -14.16 -18.34 9.30
CA PRO A 226 -15.52 -18.70 8.93
C PRO A 226 -16.16 -19.74 9.87
N ASP A 227 -15.33 -20.56 10.51
CA ASP A 227 -15.75 -21.65 11.40
C ASP A 227 -16.03 -21.20 12.83
N THR A 228 -15.57 -20.00 13.22
CA THR A 228 -15.73 -19.47 14.58
C THR A 228 -17.01 -18.64 14.66
N ARG A 229 -17.98 -19.12 15.44
CA ARG A 229 -19.27 -18.44 15.68
C ARG A 229 -19.68 -18.57 17.14
N LEU A 230 -20.31 -17.53 17.66
CA LEU A 230 -20.94 -17.59 18.98
C LEU A 230 -22.15 -18.50 18.92
N ASP A 231 -22.29 -19.36 19.93
CA ASP A 231 -23.49 -20.15 20.19
C ASP A 231 -24.70 -19.21 20.36
N ALA A 232 -25.86 -19.52 19.78
CA ALA A 232 -27.04 -18.65 19.83
C ALA A 232 -27.68 -18.60 21.23
N ASP A 233 -27.62 -19.71 21.96
CA ASP A 233 -28.30 -19.92 23.24
C ASP A 233 -27.39 -19.53 24.42
N ASN A 234 -26.07 -19.56 24.24
CA ASN A 234 -25.11 -19.27 25.29
C ASN A 234 -24.20 -18.06 25.00
N GLN A 235 -24.78 -16.86 25.17
CA GLN A 235 -24.11 -15.57 24.95
C GLN A 235 -24.18 -14.64 26.17
N ASN A 236 -24.00 -15.13 27.40
CA ASN A 236 -23.89 -14.23 28.55
C ASN A 236 -22.45 -13.66 28.67
N ALA A 237 -22.26 -12.56 29.38
CA ALA A 237 -20.94 -11.90 29.45
C ALA A 237 -19.97 -12.64 30.39
N GLN A 238 -20.51 -13.36 31.37
CA GLN A 238 -19.78 -14.14 32.37
C GLN A 238 -19.20 -15.45 31.82
N GLY A 239 -19.82 -16.01 30.78
CA GLY A 239 -19.52 -17.31 30.20
C GLY A 239 -20.37 -17.52 28.95
N TRP A 240 -19.72 -17.49 27.79
CA TRP A 240 -20.32 -17.71 26.49
C TRP A 240 -19.59 -18.85 25.79
N LYS A 241 -20.27 -19.47 24.83
CA LYS A 241 -19.71 -20.60 24.07
C LYS A 241 -19.61 -20.28 22.59
N LEU A 242 -18.75 -21.03 21.92
CA LEU A 242 -18.71 -21.11 20.47
C LEU A 242 -19.57 -22.29 20.00
N THR A 243 -19.89 -22.33 18.71
CA THR A 243 -20.77 -23.37 18.14
C THR A 243 -20.13 -24.76 18.04
N LYS A 244 -18.81 -24.88 18.25
CA LYS A 244 -18.07 -26.15 18.21
C LYS A 244 -17.84 -26.70 19.60
#